data_AF-A0A318QBU5-F1
#
_entry.id   AF-A0A318QBU5-F1
#
_cell.length_a   1.000
_cell.length_b   1.000
_cell.length_c   1.000
_cell.angle_alpha   90.00
_cell.angle_beta   90.00
_cell.angle_gamma   90.00
#
_symmetry.space_group_name_H-M   'P 1'
#
loop_
_entity.id
_entity.type
_entity.pdbx_description
1 polymer ?
#
loop_
_entity_poly.entity_id
_entity_poly.type
_entity_poly.pdbx_seq_one_letter_code
_entity_poly.pdbx_strand_id
1 'polypeptide(L)'
;MTCLPPWGLFRSVSDHCLSSWRCLSGHRCDCRVREAPLSAPYPESPAGTYGWRPIVIIASLFFIIGFVTWLNGPLITFVQVAFDLSTVSAFLVPMCFYFSYLLFPVPATMLAQRTGLRGGLVIALVILSAGIAIFGECVSVRWYPGALGGLFVIGAGLSLLQVTINPYVTLLGPPQKAAQRIAIMGVANKLAGIVAPIVLALLVMRNINDIALRVKAAPDAGARDHILDQFAHAVQAPYLIMALILLVTAVGLARSSLPEIDISTPEEEDAVAEEKDPKRGPAYLWFGVACMFLYVGTEVMAGDAIGAYGASLGLPLDQTKFFTSLTLAAMMCGYILGMFLVPRVFSQERYLGLSAGCGLVLCALTWLTHGYVSVMCVALFGFANAMILPALFPIVIREVKERSAQATAMLVMAFSGGAVLPQIFVQTMPFLGVQNAFVALMAPSYGLIILYDIMIQRRGRSRPAPVMMVES
;
A
#
# COMPACT_ATOMS: atom_id res chain seq x y z
N MET A 1 8.94 -55.23 -22.33
CA MET A 1 7.71 -54.76 -23.03
C MET A 1 6.86 -54.04 -22.00
N THR A 2 6.78 -52.73 -22.04
CA THR A 2 5.67 -51.97 -21.47
C THR A 2 5.76 -50.52 -21.94
N CYS A 3 4.61 -50.04 -22.40
CA CYS A 3 4.37 -48.75 -23.01
C CYS A 3 4.06 -47.67 -21.97
N LEU A 4 4.30 -46.41 -22.33
CA LEU A 4 3.60 -45.21 -21.84
C LEU A 4 2.18 -45.13 -22.48
N PRO A 5 1.33 -44.13 -22.15
CA PRO A 5 0.71 -43.69 -20.88
C PRO A 5 -0.86 -43.78 -21.02
N PRO A 6 -1.74 -43.20 -20.15
CA PRO A 6 -2.12 -41.78 -20.25
C PRO A 6 -2.61 -41.12 -18.93
N TRP A 7 -2.99 -39.84 -19.03
CA TRP A 7 -3.50 -38.91 -18.02
C TRP A 7 -4.67 -39.42 -17.17
N GLY A 8 -4.77 -38.98 -15.90
CA GLY A 8 -6.03 -39.06 -15.14
C GLY A 8 -5.91 -38.78 -13.63
N LEU A 9 -6.63 -37.75 -13.17
CA LEU A 9 -7.25 -37.61 -11.84
C LEU A 9 -6.37 -37.81 -10.58
N PHE A 10 -5.86 -36.73 -10.00
CA PHE A 10 -5.61 -36.71 -8.55
C PHE A 10 -6.91 -36.41 -7.82
N ARG A 11 -7.62 -37.48 -7.43
CA ARG A 11 -8.65 -37.47 -6.40
C ARG A 11 -7.97 -37.27 -5.03
N SER A 12 -8.60 -36.41 -4.23
CA SER A 12 -8.52 -36.36 -2.77
C SER A 12 -8.41 -37.77 -2.17
N VAL A 13 -7.39 -37.98 -1.34
CA VAL A 13 -7.35 -39.11 -0.40
C VAL A 13 -7.61 -38.52 0.97
N SER A 14 -8.89 -38.56 1.34
CA SER A 14 -9.38 -38.40 2.70
C SER A 14 -8.85 -39.56 3.56
N ASP A 15 -8.35 -39.22 4.75
CA ASP A 15 -8.09 -40.12 5.86
C ASP A 15 -9.24 -41.10 6.05
N HIS A 16 -9.00 -42.40 5.92
CA HIS A 16 -9.75 -43.47 6.56
C HIS A 16 -8.91 -44.75 6.50
N CYS A 17 -8.08 -44.96 7.52
CA CYS A 17 -7.49 -46.27 7.79
C CYS A 17 -7.76 -46.64 9.25
N LEU A 18 -9.04 -46.80 9.59
CA LEU A 18 -9.49 -47.47 10.79
C LEU A 18 -9.21 -48.97 10.64
N SER A 19 -8.40 -49.48 11.56
CA SER A 19 -7.91 -50.85 11.65
C SER A 19 -9.03 -51.86 11.95
N SER A 20 -9.36 -52.73 10.99
CA SER A 20 -9.98 -54.03 11.28
C SER A 20 -9.83 -55.05 10.14
N TRP A 21 -8.62 -55.56 9.91
CA TRP A 21 -8.45 -56.80 9.14
C TRP A 21 -7.59 -57.81 9.89
N ARG A 22 -8.24 -58.90 10.30
CA ARG A 22 -7.62 -60.12 10.79
C ARG A 22 -6.76 -60.74 9.68
N CYS A 23 -5.47 -60.95 9.94
CA CYS A 23 -4.62 -61.75 9.07
C CYS A 23 -4.99 -63.23 9.19
N LEU A 24 -5.50 -63.83 8.10
CA LEU A 24 -5.46 -65.26 7.87
C LEU A 24 -4.15 -65.58 7.15
N SER A 25 -3.42 -66.58 7.66
CA SER A 25 -2.11 -67.10 7.21
C SER A 25 -0.85 -66.40 7.73
N GLY A 26 -0.31 -66.93 8.84
CA GLY A 26 1.07 -67.45 8.97
C GLY A 26 2.32 -66.60 8.65
N HIS A 27 2.24 -65.42 8.08
CA HIS A 27 3.40 -64.59 7.75
C HIS A 27 3.29 -63.22 8.42
N ARG A 28 4.35 -62.82 9.15
CA ARG A 28 4.47 -61.49 9.75
C ARG A 28 4.46 -60.45 8.62
N CYS A 29 3.43 -59.63 8.55
CA CYS A 29 3.50 -58.37 7.81
C CYS A 29 4.42 -57.42 8.58
N ASP A 30 5.68 -57.34 8.16
CA ASP A 30 6.58 -56.27 8.57
C ASP A 30 6.10 -54.98 7.89
N CYS A 31 5.23 -54.23 8.57
CA CYS A 31 4.90 -52.86 8.19
C CYS A 31 6.13 -51.98 8.47
N ARG A 32 7.16 -52.11 7.64
CA ARG A 32 8.15 -51.03 7.52
C ARG A 32 7.43 -49.83 6.95
N VAL A 33 7.08 -48.90 7.85
CA VAL A 33 6.93 -47.49 7.49
C VAL A 33 8.18 -47.16 6.68
N ARG A 34 8.03 -46.94 5.37
CA ARG A 34 9.08 -46.27 4.61
C ARG A 34 9.18 -44.90 5.24
N GLU A 35 10.13 -44.71 6.14
CA GLU A 35 10.63 -43.40 6.49
C GLU A 35 10.98 -42.74 5.15
N ALA A 36 10.15 -41.78 4.75
CA ALA A 36 10.50 -40.89 3.67
C ALA A 36 11.85 -40.27 4.05
N PRO A 37 12.85 -40.27 3.15
CA PRO A 37 14.17 -39.77 3.49
C PRO A 37 14.05 -38.34 4.01
N LEU A 38 14.37 -38.15 5.29
CA LEU A 38 14.67 -36.85 5.87
C LEU A 38 15.79 -36.21 5.04
N SER A 39 15.58 -34.95 4.68
CA SER A 39 16.51 -34.05 3.96
C SER A 39 16.68 -34.27 2.46
N ALA A 40 15.72 -33.76 1.67
CA ALA A 40 16.11 -33.08 0.42
C ALA A 40 16.45 -31.62 0.78
N PRO A 41 17.63 -31.10 0.42
CA PRO A 41 17.97 -29.70 0.65
C PRO A 41 17.12 -28.86 -0.31
N TYR A 42 15.96 -28.38 0.15
CA TYR A 42 15.19 -27.42 -0.63
C TYR A 42 16.05 -26.16 -0.80
N PRO A 43 16.17 -25.62 -2.02
CA PRO A 43 16.98 -24.43 -2.25
C PRO A 43 16.48 -23.32 -1.34
N GLU A 44 17.41 -22.52 -0.83
CA GLU A 44 17.29 -21.52 0.24
C GLU A 44 16.28 -20.36 -0.02
N SER A 45 15.27 -20.51 -0.88
CA SER A 45 14.35 -19.44 -1.23
C SER A 45 13.40 -19.09 -0.06
N PRO A 46 13.02 -17.81 0.09
CA PRO A 46 12.01 -17.37 1.06
C PRO A 46 10.60 -17.96 0.87
N ALA A 47 10.32 -18.59 -0.28
CA ALA A 47 9.03 -19.20 -0.60
C ALA A 47 9.07 -20.75 -0.52
N GLY A 48 10.14 -21.33 0.04
CA GLY A 48 10.25 -22.77 0.27
C GLY A 48 10.24 -23.58 -1.02
N THR A 49 9.36 -24.60 -1.09
CA THR A 49 9.26 -25.55 -2.21
C THR A 49 8.93 -24.91 -3.56
N TYR A 50 8.40 -23.68 -3.58
CA TYR A 50 8.02 -22.96 -4.78
C TYR A 50 9.17 -22.17 -5.45
N GLY A 51 10.36 -22.09 -4.82
CA GLY A 51 11.54 -21.44 -5.40
C GLY A 51 11.47 -19.90 -5.41
N TRP A 52 12.30 -19.23 -6.23
CA TRP A 52 12.37 -17.76 -6.29
C TRP A 52 11.36 -17.10 -7.23
N ARG A 53 10.77 -17.86 -8.17
CA ARG A 53 9.86 -17.30 -9.20
C ARG A 53 8.64 -16.58 -8.60
N PRO A 54 7.92 -17.15 -7.61
CA PRO A 54 6.79 -16.44 -6.98
C PRO A 54 7.21 -15.16 -6.26
N ILE A 55 8.41 -15.14 -5.67
CA ILE A 55 8.93 -13.96 -4.96
C ILE A 55 9.17 -12.83 -5.96
N VAL A 56 9.78 -13.12 -7.11
CA VAL A 56 10.00 -12.12 -8.16
C VAL A 56 8.68 -11.57 -8.68
N ILE A 57 7.69 -12.45 -8.92
CA ILE A 57 6.35 -12.04 -9.35
C ILE A 57 5.72 -11.13 -8.31
N ILE A 58 5.70 -11.52 -7.03
CA ILE A 58 5.08 -10.70 -5.99
C ILE A 58 5.85 -9.39 -5.78
N ALA A 59 7.17 -9.42 -5.78
CA ALA A 59 7.98 -8.21 -5.72
C ALA A 59 7.65 -7.25 -6.88
N SER A 60 7.42 -7.78 -8.09
CA SER A 60 6.99 -6.98 -9.24
C SER A 60 5.58 -6.40 -9.08
N LEU A 61 4.66 -7.14 -8.45
CA LEU A 61 3.32 -6.65 -8.12
C LEU A 61 3.36 -5.54 -7.05
N PHE A 62 4.21 -5.68 -6.03
CA PHE A 62 4.45 -4.61 -5.05
C PHE A 62 5.12 -3.39 -5.68
N PHE A 63 6.03 -3.61 -6.65
CA PHE A 63 6.58 -2.53 -7.44
C PHE A 63 5.46 -1.80 -8.21
N ILE A 64 4.55 -2.52 -8.86
CA ILE A 64 3.38 -1.94 -9.55
C ILE A 64 2.51 -1.12 -8.58
N ILE A 65 2.19 -1.67 -7.39
CA ILE A 65 1.40 -0.96 -6.37
C ILE A 65 2.06 0.36 -6.00
N GLY A 66 3.36 0.31 -5.65
CA GLY A 66 4.11 1.49 -5.26
C GLY A 66 4.22 2.50 -6.40
N PHE A 67 4.49 2.02 -7.63
CA PHE A 67 4.61 2.87 -8.80
C PHE A 67 3.31 3.64 -9.04
N VAL A 68 2.17 2.94 -9.15
CA VAL A 68 0.89 3.58 -9.48
C VAL A 68 0.40 4.48 -8.34
N THR A 69 0.57 4.08 -7.09
CA THR A 69 0.11 4.86 -5.93
C THR A 69 0.81 6.21 -5.84
N TRP A 70 2.13 6.22 -6.04
CA TRP A 70 2.94 7.43 -5.88
C TRP A 70 3.03 8.31 -7.13
N LEU A 71 2.41 7.92 -8.24
CA LEU A 71 2.18 8.84 -9.37
C LEU A 71 1.24 9.98 -8.99
N ASN A 72 0.35 9.79 -8.00
CA ASN A 72 -0.65 10.78 -7.62
C ASN A 72 -0.03 12.14 -7.27
N GLY A 73 1.07 12.19 -6.51
CA GLY A 73 1.70 13.45 -6.10
C GLY A 73 2.05 14.38 -7.27
N PRO A 74 2.95 14.00 -8.19
CA PRO A 74 3.28 14.82 -9.35
C PRO A 74 2.10 14.99 -10.32
N LEU A 75 1.19 14.01 -10.37
CA LEU A 75 0.00 14.07 -11.20
C LEU A 75 -0.91 15.24 -10.80
N ILE A 76 -0.96 15.62 -9.52
CA ILE A 76 -1.70 16.81 -9.06
C ILE A 76 -1.21 18.07 -9.81
N THR A 77 0.10 18.32 -9.83
CA THR A 77 0.67 19.48 -10.53
C THR A 77 0.47 19.39 -12.05
N PHE A 78 0.60 18.19 -12.61
CA PHE A 78 0.36 17.98 -14.04
C PHE A 78 -1.09 18.30 -14.43
N VAL A 79 -2.08 17.70 -13.74
CA VAL A 79 -3.51 17.92 -14.00
C VAL A 79 -3.90 19.37 -13.71
N GLN A 80 -3.30 20.00 -12.69
CA GLN A 80 -3.51 21.41 -12.40
C GLN A 80 -3.15 22.30 -13.60
N VAL A 81 -2.00 22.06 -14.23
CA VAL A 81 -1.57 22.83 -15.41
C VAL A 81 -2.37 22.43 -16.65
N ALA A 82 -2.53 21.13 -16.92
CA ALA A 82 -3.18 20.62 -18.14
C ALA A 82 -4.66 21.04 -18.28
N PHE A 83 -5.37 21.15 -17.16
CA PHE A 83 -6.77 21.54 -17.13
C PHE A 83 -7.00 22.98 -16.67
N ASP A 84 -5.92 23.74 -16.39
CA ASP A 84 -5.97 25.09 -15.81
C ASP A 84 -6.87 25.17 -14.55
N LEU A 85 -6.59 24.30 -13.59
CA LEU A 85 -7.41 24.13 -12.40
C LEU A 85 -6.88 24.92 -11.20
N SER A 86 -7.79 25.21 -10.27
CA SER A 86 -7.42 25.63 -8.92
C SER A 86 -6.73 24.50 -8.15
N THR A 87 -5.91 24.83 -7.15
CA THR A 87 -5.26 23.84 -6.28
C THR A 87 -6.29 22.94 -5.57
N VAL A 88 -7.44 23.49 -5.18
CA VAL A 88 -8.54 22.74 -4.54
C VAL A 88 -9.13 21.70 -5.49
N SER A 89 -9.29 22.06 -6.77
CA SER A 89 -9.75 21.14 -7.79
C SER A 89 -8.69 20.08 -8.08
N ALA A 90 -7.42 20.44 -8.20
CA ALA A 90 -6.34 19.49 -8.46
C ALA A 90 -6.22 18.40 -7.38
N PHE A 91 -6.50 18.72 -6.10
CA PHE A 91 -6.48 17.75 -5.01
C PHE A 91 -7.72 16.82 -4.98
N LEU A 92 -8.70 17.02 -5.86
CA LEU A 92 -9.73 16.00 -6.09
C LEU A 92 -9.15 14.73 -6.74
N VAL A 93 -7.99 14.82 -7.39
CA VAL A 93 -7.25 13.67 -7.95
C VAL A 93 -6.95 12.62 -6.87
N PRO A 94 -6.14 12.93 -5.83
CA PRO A 94 -5.90 11.99 -4.73
C PRO A 94 -7.18 11.73 -3.93
N MET A 95 -8.11 12.68 -3.82
CA MET A 95 -9.38 12.45 -3.14
C MET A 95 -10.17 11.30 -3.78
N CYS A 96 -10.41 11.34 -5.09
CA CYS A 96 -11.13 10.29 -5.81
C CYS A 96 -10.37 8.96 -5.75
N PHE A 97 -9.05 8.99 -5.89
CA PHE A 97 -8.21 7.81 -5.78
C PHE A 97 -8.30 7.15 -4.39
N TYR A 98 -8.13 7.93 -3.31
CA TYR A 98 -8.14 7.37 -1.95
C TYR A 98 -9.55 7.06 -1.44
N PHE A 99 -10.58 7.72 -1.97
CA PHE A 99 -11.98 7.44 -1.63
C PHE A 99 -12.41 6.03 -2.07
N SER A 100 -11.79 5.45 -3.10
CA SER A 100 -12.04 4.06 -3.50
C SER A 100 -11.69 3.07 -2.38
N TYR A 101 -10.69 3.37 -1.54
CA TYR A 101 -10.31 2.53 -0.40
C TYR A 101 -11.36 2.52 0.70
N LEU A 102 -12.33 3.45 0.69
CA LEU A 102 -13.47 3.37 1.60
C LEU A 102 -14.52 2.37 1.11
N LEU A 103 -14.75 2.32 -0.21
CA LEU A 103 -15.89 1.61 -0.80
C LEU A 103 -15.56 0.18 -1.24
N PHE A 104 -14.39 -0.03 -1.83
CA PHE A 104 -14.06 -1.29 -2.50
C PHE A 104 -13.38 -2.38 -1.66
N PRO A 105 -12.79 -2.18 -0.47
CA PRO A 105 -12.13 -3.28 0.25
C PRO A 105 -13.09 -4.43 0.61
N VAL A 106 -14.33 -4.11 1.01
CA VAL A 106 -15.31 -5.12 1.38
C VAL A 106 -15.77 -5.93 0.15
N PRO A 107 -16.24 -5.31 -0.95
CA PRO A 107 -16.50 -6.02 -2.20
C PRO A 107 -15.29 -6.79 -2.73
N ALA A 108 -14.10 -6.21 -2.63
CA ALA A 108 -12.87 -6.84 -3.06
C ALA A 108 -12.55 -8.11 -2.28
N THR A 109 -12.77 -8.09 -0.96
CA THR A 109 -12.59 -9.28 -0.11
C THR A 109 -13.55 -10.39 -0.51
N MET A 110 -14.83 -10.05 -0.73
CA MET A 110 -15.84 -11.01 -1.19
C MET A 110 -15.51 -11.59 -2.57
N LEU A 111 -14.98 -10.76 -3.47
CA LEU A 111 -14.55 -11.18 -4.79
C LEU A 111 -13.34 -12.13 -4.71
N ALA A 112 -12.34 -11.78 -3.89
CA ALA A 112 -11.15 -12.62 -3.68
C ALA A 112 -11.50 -13.98 -3.04
N GLN A 113 -12.47 -14.02 -2.13
CA GLN A 113 -12.98 -15.28 -1.56
C GLN A 113 -13.65 -16.18 -2.59
N ARG A 114 -14.35 -15.60 -3.59
CA ARG A 114 -15.03 -16.37 -4.63
C ARG A 114 -14.12 -16.82 -5.78
N THR A 115 -13.09 -16.05 -6.06
CA THR A 115 -12.21 -16.24 -7.23
C THR A 115 -10.86 -16.85 -6.86
N GLY A 116 -10.62 -17.09 -5.57
CA GLY A 116 -9.30 -17.45 -5.06
C GLY A 116 -8.34 -16.26 -5.07
N LEU A 117 -7.23 -16.36 -4.33
CA LEU A 117 -6.24 -15.28 -4.28
C LEU A 117 -5.60 -15.02 -5.65
N ARG A 118 -5.36 -16.06 -6.44
CA ARG A 118 -4.75 -15.87 -7.76
C ARG A 118 -5.71 -15.20 -8.73
N GLY A 119 -6.98 -15.64 -8.76
CA GLY A 119 -8.03 -15.01 -9.55
C GLY A 119 -8.24 -13.54 -9.18
N GLY A 120 -8.27 -13.24 -7.88
CA GLY A 120 -8.36 -11.87 -7.36
C GLY A 120 -7.24 -10.94 -7.87
N LEU A 121 -5.99 -11.42 -7.88
CA LEU A 121 -4.85 -10.65 -8.39
C LEU A 121 -4.97 -10.36 -9.90
N VAL A 122 -5.41 -11.33 -10.70
CA VAL A 122 -5.60 -11.15 -12.16
C VAL A 122 -6.69 -10.11 -12.42
N ILE A 123 -7.84 -10.23 -11.74
CA ILE A 123 -8.95 -9.28 -11.89
C ILE A 123 -8.52 -7.88 -11.47
N ALA A 124 -7.77 -7.75 -10.37
CA ALA A 124 -7.23 -6.48 -9.91
C ALA A 124 -6.37 -5.79 -10.97
N LEU A 125 -5.43 -6.52 -11.60
CA LEU A 125 -4.56 -5.97 -12.64
C LEU A 125 -5.34 -5.56 -13.89
N VAL A 126 -6.41 -6.28 -14.27
CA VAL A 126 -7.27 -5.91 -15.40
C VAL A 126 -8.05 -4.63 -15.10
N ILE A 127 -8.66 -4.53 -13.92
CA ILE A 127 -9.37 -3.31 -13.48
C ILE A 127 -8.40 -2.12 -13.44
N LEU A 128 -7.19 -2.33 -12.90
CA LEU A 128 -6.15 -1.31 -12.81
C LEU A 128 -5.70 -0.84 -14.21
N SER A 129 -5.47 -1.77 -15.13
CA SER A 129 -5.13 -1.49 -16.52
C SER A 129 -6.23 -0.68 -17.21
N ALA A 130 -7.50 -1.04 -17.01
CA ALA A 130 -8.62 -0.32 -17.59
C ALA A 130 -8.71 1.11 -17.03
N GLY A 131 -8.56 1.29 -15.71
CA GLY A 131 -8.56 2.61 -15.08
C GLY A 131 -7.44 3.51 -15.60
N ILE A 132 -6.22 2.98 -15.77
CA ILE A 132 -5.08 3.72 -16.33
C ILE A 132 -5.32 4.14 -17.78
N ALA A 133 -5.87 3.25 -18.60
CA ALA A 133 -6.21 3.57 -19.99
C ALA A 133 -7.30 4.65 -20.08
N ILE A 134 -8.38 4.51 -19.31
CA ILE A 134 -9.46 5.51 -19.23
C ILE A 134 -8.91 6.86 -18.79
N PHE A 135 -8.07 6.88 -17.76
CA PHE A 135 -7.43 8.11 -17.28
C PHE A 135 -6.60 8.77 -18.38
N GLY A 136 -5.70 8.01 -19.03
CA GLY A 136 -4.83 8.53 -20.09
C GLY A 136 -5.61 9.16 -21.24
N GLU A 137 -6.67 8.48 -21.73
CA GLU A 137 -7.54 8.98 -22.80
C GLU A 137 -8.37 10.20 -22.37
N CYS A 138 -8.94 10.17 -21.16
CA CYS A 138 -9.74 11.29 -20.65
C CYS A 138 -8.90 12.55 -20.47
N VAL A 139 -7.63 12.41 -20.06
CA VAL A 139 -6.73 13.55 -19.95
C VAL A 139 -6.32 14.08 -21.33
N SER A 140 -6.06 13.21 -22.31
CA SER A 140 -5.70 13.67 -23.66
C SER A 140 -6.81 14.49 -24.33
N VAL A 141 -8.08 14.17 -24.05
CA VAL A 141 -9.23 14.95 -24.53
C VAL A 141 -9.65 16.06 -23.54
N ARG A 142 -8.86 16.32 -22.50
CA ARG A 142 -9.14 17.30 -21.43
C ARG A 142 -10.55 17.17 -20.82
N TRP A 143 -11.05 15.95 -20.66
CA TRP A 143 -12.29 15.67 -19.95
C TRP A 143 -12.06 15.37 -18.47
N TYR A 144 -12.19 16.40 -17.64
CA TYR A 144 -11.81 16.34 -16.22
C TYR A 144 -12.63 15.34 -15.38
N PRO A 145 -13.97 15.31 -15.44
CA PRO A 145 -14.75 14.28 -14.71
C PRO A 145 -14.42 12.85 -15.14
N GLY A 146 -14.14 12.64 -16.44
CA GLY A 146 -13.70 11.34 -16.95
C GLY A 146 -12.36 10.90 -16.37
N ALA A 147 -11.41 11.83 -16.25
CA ALA A 147 -10.12 11.58 -15.62
C ALA A 147 -10.28 11.21 -14.13
N LEU A 148 -11.13 11.92 -13.38
CA LEU A 148 -11.44 11.55 -11.99
C LEU A 148 -12.09 10.16 -11.88
N GLY A 149 -13.00 9.81 -12.80
CA GLY A 149 -13.58 8.48 -12.90
C GLY A 149 -12.52 7.40 -13.16
N GLY A 150 -11.56 7.67 -14.04
CA GLY A 150 -10.40 6.79 -14.28
C GLY A 150 -9.61 6.55 -13.00
N LEU A 151 -9.25 7.60 -12.25
CA LEU A 151 -8.53 7.49 -10.97
C LEU A 151 -9.29 6.70 -9.92
N PHE A 152 -10.62 6.85 -9.86
CA PHE A 152 -11.46 6.08 -8.97
C PHE A 152 -11.44 4.57 -9.31
N VAL A 153 -11.43 4.22 -10.59
CA VAL A 153 -11.27 2.83 -11.06
C VAL A 153 -9.87 2.29 -10.75
N ILE A 154 -8.82 3.10 -10.92
CA ILE A 154 -7.44 2.75 -10.53
C ILE A 154 -7.39 2.41 -9.04
N GLY A 155 -7.96 3.27 -8.20
CA GLY A 155 -8.02 3.04 -6.76
C GLY A 155 -8.82 1.79 -6.39
N ALA A 156 -9.90 1.46 -7.13
CA ALA A 156 -10.65 0.22 -6.92
C ALA A 156 -9.79 -1.02 -7.26
N GLY A 157 -9.05 -0.97 -8.37
CA GLY A 157 -8.10 -2.02 -8.77
C GLY A 157 -7.00 -2.22 -7.73
N LEU A 158 -6.40 -1.15 -7.21
CA LEU A 158 -5.38 -1.21 -6.16
C LEU A 158 -5.92 -1.75 -4.84
N SER A 159 -7.14 -1.36 -4.44
CA SER A 159 -7.79 -1.89 -3.24
C SER A 159 -7.94 -3.41 -3.33
N LEU A 160 -8.44 -3.93 -4.46
CA LEU A 160 -8.52 -5.37 -4.69
C LEU A 160 -7.14 -6.03 -4.72
N LEU A 161 -6.16 -5.39 -5.35
CA LEU A 161 -4.79 -5.90 -5.40
C LEU A 161 -4.20 -6.04 -3.98
N GLN A 162 -4.39 -5.05 -3.11
CA GLN A 162 -3.89 -5.07 -1.72
C GLN A 162 -4.58 -6.10 -0.83
N VAL A 163 -5.92 -6.22 -0.94
CA VAL A 163 -6.71 -7.22 -0.20
C VAL A 163 -6.26 -8.64 -0.53
N THR A 164 -5.83 -8.85 -1.77
CA THR A 164 -5.45 -10.18 -2.27
C THR A 164 -3.97 -10.46 -2.06
N ILE A 165 -3.09 -9.49 -2.33
CA ILE A 165 -1.64 -9.72 -2.29
C ILE A 165 -1.13 -9.88 -0.86
N ASN A 166 -1.66 -9.15 0.12
CA ASN A 166 -1.15 -9.18 1.48
C ASN A 166 -1.30 -10.58 2.13
N PRO A 167 -2.47 -11.24 2.06
CA PRO A 167 -2.59 -12.65 2.46
C PRO A 167 -1.73 -13.59 1.62
N TYR A 168 -1.60 -13.33 0.32
CA TYR A 168 -0.78 -14.19 -0.55
C TYR A 168 0.68 -14.25 -0.08
N VAL A 169 1.25 -13.11 0.31
CA VAL A 169 2.63 -13.01 0.83
C VAL A 169 2.85 -13.82 2.10
N THR A 170 1.90 -13.74 3.01
CA THR A 170 2.03 -14.34 4.33
C THR A 170 1.87 -15.86 4.23
N LEU A 171 0.89 -16.32 3.44
CA LEU A 171 0.58 -17.73 3.24
C LEU A 171 1.53 -18.44 2.27
N LEU A 172 2.25 -17.70 1.42
CA LEU A 172 3.20 -18.29 0.48
C LEU A 172 4.52 -18.70 1.16
N GLY A 173 4.63 -19.98 1.50
CA GLY A 173 5.87 -20.60 1.99
C GLY A 173 5.98 -20.65 3.52
N PRO A 174 7.11 -21.14 4.05
CA PRO A 174 7.26 -21.40 5.47
C PRO A 174 7.14 -20.11 6.31
N PRO A 175 6.48 -20.16 7.49
CA PRO A 175 6.24 -18.99 8.33
C PRO A 175 7.54 -18.35 8.85
N GLN A 176 8.61 -19.14 9.03
CA GLN A 176 9.91 -18.67 9.53
C GLN A 176 10.55 -17.60 8.62
N LYS A 177 10.24 -17.61 7.32
CA LYS A 177 10.78 -16.64 6.34
C LYS A 177 9.81 -15.52 5.96
N ALA A 178 8.66 -15.41 6.64
CA ALA A 178 7.64 -14.40 6.33
C ALA A 178 8.17 -12.97 6.47
N ALA A 179 8.96 -12.70 7.50
CA ALA A 179 9.58 -11.39 7.72
C ALA A 179 10.48 -10.96 6.55
N GLN A 180 11.25 -11.90 5.99
CA GLN A 180 12.11 -11.64 4.83
C GLN A 180 11.27 -11.34 3.56
N ARG A 181 10.17 -12.06 3.34
CA ARG A 181 9.26 -11.81 2.21
C ARG A 181 8.66 -10.40 2.30
N ILE A 182 8.13 -10.04 3.46
CA ILE A 182 7.53 -8.72 3.73
C ILE A 182 8.58 -7.61 3.53
N ALA A 183 9.81 -7.81 3.99
CA ALA A 183 10.91 -6.86 3.81
C ALA A 183 11.24 -6.61 2.33
N ILE A 184 11.39 -7.68 1.54
CA ILE A 184 11.68 -7.59 0.09
C ILE A 184 10.56 -6.80 -0.62
N MET A 185 9.31 -7.06 -0.27
CA MET A 185 8.15 -6.41 -0.87
C MET A 185 8.04 -4.94 -0.47
N GLY A 186 8.30 -4.62 0.80
CA GLY A 186 8.35 -3.24 1.28
C GLY A 186 9.41 -2.41 0.57
N VAL A 187 10.61 -2.98 0.35
CA VAL A 187 11.69 -2.32 -0.42
C VAL A 187 11.29 -2.13 -1.88
N ALA A 188 10.75 -3.16 -2.54
CA ALA A 188 10.30 -3.05 -3.93
C ALA A 188 9.22 -1.97 -4.12
N ASN A 189 8.25 -1.91 -3.21
CA ASN A 189 7.20 -0.89 -3.21
C ASN A 189 7.74 0.52 -3.01
N LYS A 190 8.67 0.72 -2.06
CA LYS A 190 9.25 2.04 -1.78
C LYS A 190 10.19 2.50 -2.90
N LEU A 191 10.95 1.59 -3.48
CA LEU A 191 11.79 1.87 -4.65
C LEU A 191 10.93 2.33 -5.83
N ALA A 192 9.83 1.62 -6.10
CA ALA A 192 8.88 2.01 -7.13
C ALA A 192 8.28 3.40 -6.87
N GLY A 193 7.96 3.69 -5.61
CA GLY A 193 7.51 5.01 -5.18
C GLY A 193 8.51 6.13 -5.49
N ILE A 194 9.82 5.89 -5.38
CA ILE A 194 10.84 6.89 -5.74
C ILE A 194 10.92 7.06 -7.26
N VAL A 195 10.88 5.96 -8.00
CA VAL A 195 11.05 5.93 -9.46
C VAL A 195 9.85 6.55 -10.18
N ALA A 196 8.62 6.29 -9.73
CA ALA A 196 7.39 6.73 -10.39
C ALA A 196 7.32 8.26 -10.63
N PRO A 197 7.49 9.12 -9.60
CA PRO A 197 7.49 10.56 -9.79
C PRO A 197 8.60 11.05 -10.72
N ILE A 198 9.81 10.46 -10.63
CA ILE A 198 10.94 10.82 -11.52
C ILE A 198 10.58 10.51 -12.97
N VAL A 199 10.05 9.32 -13.24
CA VAL A 199 9.66 8.90 -14.58
C VAL A 199 8.57 9.83 -15.13
N LEU A 200 7.54 10.15 -14.35
CA LEU A 200 6.50 11.09 -14.80
C LEU A 200 7.04 12.51 -15.02
N ALA A 201 7.91 12.98 -14.12
CA ALA A 201 8.51 14.31 -14.20
C ALA A 201 9.39 14.49 -15.45
N LEU A 202 10.10 13.44 -15.85
CA LEU A 202 11.00 13.46 -17.01
C LEU A 202 10.28 13.21 -18.34
N LEU A 203 9.30 12.30 -18.37
CA LEU A 203 8.60 11.92 -19.60
C LEU A 203 7.45 12.86 -19.95
N VAL A 204 6.69 13.31 -18.95
CA VAL A 204 5.43 14.06 -19.16
C VAL A 204 5.57 15.53 -18.76
N MET A 205 6.20 15.82 -17.61
CA MET A 205 6.31 17.20 -17.08
C MET A 205 7.59 17.92 -17.52
N ARG A 206 8.10 17.60 -18.72
CA ARG A 206 9.28 18.26 -19.28
C ARG A 206 8.92 19.70 -19.65
N ASN A 207 9.70 20.67 -19.17
CA ASN A 207 9.48 22.11 -19.38
C ASN A 207 8.11 22.62 -18.89
N ILE A 208 7.56 22.02 -17.82
CA ILE A 208 6.25 22.41 -17.27
C ILE A 208 6.19 23.88 -16.85
N ASN A 209 7.31 24.44 -16.37
CA ASN A 209 7.41 25.88 -16.07
C ASN A 209 7.20 26.75 -17.31
N ASP A 210 7.88 26.44 -18.41
CA ASP A 210 7.76 27.18 -19.67
C ASP A 210 6.35 27.11 -20.22
N ILE A 211 5.70 25.95 -20.12
CA ILE A 211 4.31 25.77 -20.53
C ILE A 211 3.39 26.63 -19.67
N ALA A 212 3.54 26.61 -18.35
CA ALA A 212 2.75 27.44 -17.44
C ALA A 212 2.94 28.95 -17.72
N LEU A 213 4.15 29.38 -18.07
CA LEU A 213 4.43 30.77 -18.46
C LEU A 213 3.80 31.12 -19.81
N ARG A 214 3.87 30.23 -20.81
CA ARG A 214 3.25 30.42 -22.13
C ARG A 214 1.73 30.46 -22.07
N VAL A 215 1.11 29.68 -21.19
CA VAL A 215 -0.34 29.71 -20.92
C VAL A 215 -0.76 31.07 -20.37
N LYS A 216 0.02 31.64 -19.44
CA LYS A 216 -0.23 32.99 -18.89
C LYS A 216 0.02 34.11 -19.89
N ALA A 217 0.99 33.93 -20.79
CA ALA A 217 1.36 34.91 -21.81
C ALA A 217 0.56 34.76 -23.13
N ALA A 218 -0.38 33.81 -23.20
CA ALA A 218 -1.15 33.57 -24.42
C ALA A 218 -2.05 34.77 -24.76
N PRO A 219 -2.04 35.25 -26.02
CA PRO A 219 -2.80 36.43 -26.42
C PRO A 219 -4.32 36.15 -26.48
N ASP A 220 -4.70 34.93 -26.84
CA ASP A 220 -6.10 34.53 -27.09
C ASP A 220 -6.42 33.17 -26.45
N ALA A 221 -7.71 32.94 -26.16
CA ALA A 221 -8.18 31.67 -25.60
C ALA A 221 -7.86 30.46 -26.49
N GLY A 222 -7.94 30.59 -27.81
CA GLY A 222 -7.62 29.50 -28.74
C GLY A 222 -6.13 29.13 -28.75
N ALA A 223 -5.23 30.11 -28.62
CA ALA A 223 -3.80 29.84 -28.51
C ALA A 223 -3.46 29.15 -27.19
N ARG A 224 -4.15 29.54 -26.10
CA ARG A 224 -4.02 28.90 -24.79
C ARG A 224 -4.48 27.45 -24.83
N ASP A 225 -5.65 27.17 -25.41
CA ASP A 225 -6.18 25.81 -25.50
C ASP A 225 -5.30 24.90 -26.33
N HIS A 226 -4.74 25.39 -27.45
CA HIS A 226 -3.80 24.61 -28.24
C HIS A 226 -2.53 24.20 -27.47
N ILE A 227 -2.00 25.09 -26.62
CA ILE A 227 -0.84 24.78 -25.76
C ILE A 227 -1.21 23.72 -24.72
N LEU A 228 -2.39 23.85 -24.11
CA LEU A 228 -2.88 22.91 -23.09
C LEU A 228 -3.19 21.54 -23.68
N ASP A 229 -3.77 21.48 -24.88
CA ASP A 229 -4.05 20.23 -25.60
C ASP A 229 -2.76 19.47 -25.90
N GLN A 230 -1.74 20.15 -26.44
CA GLN A 230 -0.43 19.54 -26.70
C GLN A 230 0.21 18.99 -25.43
N PHE A 231 0.12 19.73 -24.32
CA PHE A 231 0.65 19.29 -23.03
C PHE A 231 -0.14 18.10 -22.46
N ALA A 232 -1.47 18.12 -22.55
CA ALA A 232 -2.33 17.05 -22.07
C ALA A 232 -2.11 15.74 -22.86
N HIS A 233 -1.93 15.83 -24.18
CA HIS A 233 -1.63 14.68 -25.04
C HIS A 233 -0.33 13.96 -24.67
N ALA A 234 0.64 14.65 -24.05
CA ALA A 234 1.91 14.05 -23.64
C ALA A 234 1.75 12.90 -22.62
N VAL A 235 0.65 12.88 -21.85
CA VAL A 235 0.40 11.83 -20.84
C VAL A 235 -0.14 10.54 -21.44
N GLN A 236 -0.76 10.61 -22.62
CA GLN A 236 -1.50 9.51 -23.22
C GLN A 236 -0.60 8.29 -23.47
N ALA A 237 0.51 8.49 -24.18
CA ALA A 237 1.40 7.40 -24.55
C ALA A 237 2.03 6.70 -23.32
N PRO A 238 2.61 7.40 -22.32
CA PRO A 238 3.11 6.76 -21.11
C PRO A 238 2.05 5.97 -20.34
N TYR A 239 0.82 6.47 -20.23
CA TYR A 239 -0.26 5.79 -19.53
C TYR A 239 -0.79 4.57 -20.30
N LEU A 240 -0.93 4.66 -21.63
CA LEU A 240 -1.31 3.50 -22.45
C LEU A 240 -0.25 2.39 -22.42
N ILE A 241 1.04 2.75 -22.43
CA ILE A 241 2.14 1.79 -22.26
C ILE A 241 2.06 1.12 -20.89
N MET A 242 1.80 1.90 -19.83
CA MET A 242 1.61 1.35 -18.49
C MET A 242 0.41 0.41 -18.41
N ALA A 243 -0.74 0.78 -18.99
CA ALA A 243 -1.91 -0.09 -19.08
C ALA A 243 -1.56 -1.40 -19.81
N LEU A 244 -0.86 -1.33 -20.94
CA LEU A 244 -0.42 -2.51 -21.67
C LEU A 244 0.50 -3.41 -20.84
N ILE A 245 1.47 -2.84 -20.11
CA ILE A 245 2.37 -3.59 -19.23
C ILE A 245 1.57 -4.32 -18.13
N LEU A 246 0.57 -3.66 -17.54
CA LEU A 246 -0.29 -4.28 -16.52
C LEU A 246 -1.17 -5.39 -17.10
N LEU A 247 -1.71 -5.20 -18.31
CA LEU A 247 -2.48 -6.21 -19.00
C LEU A 247 -1.62 -7.44 -19.33
N VAL A 248 -0.39 -7.23 -19.82
CA VAL A 248 0.58 -8.30 -20.06
C VAL A 248 0.93 -9.02 -18.75
N THR A 249 1.10 -8.28 -17.66
CA THR A 249 1.35 -8.85 -16.32
C THR A 249 0.16 -9.68 -15.84
N ALA A 250 -1.08 -9.21 -16.06
CA ALA A 250 -2.30 -9.93 -15.73
C ALA A 250 -2.39 -11.26 -16.50
N VAL A 251 -2.12 -11.23 -17.81
CA VAL A 251 -2.10 -12.42 -18.68
C VAL A 251 -0.98 -13.38 -18.26
N GLY A 252 0.20 -12.86 -17.92
CA GLY A 252 1.32 -13.64 -17.41
C GLY A 252 0.96 -14.36 -16.10
N LEU A 253 0.31 -13.64 -15.18
CA LEU A 253 -0.15 -14.20 -13.91
C LEU A 253 -1.26 -15.24 -14.10
N ALA A 254 -2.20 -14.98 -15.02
CA ALA A 254 -3.25 -15.92 -15.41
C ALA A 254 -2.71 -17.19 -16.07
N ARG A 255 -1.50 -17.16 -16.65
CA ARG A 255 -0.81 -18.35 -17.18
C ARG A 255 0.20 -18.98 -16.23
N SER A 256 0.63 -18.25 -15.20
CA SER A 256 1.62 -18.73 -14.24
C SER A 256 1.06 -19.85 -13.35
N SER A 257 1.88 -20.82 -12.98
CA SER A 257 1.51 -21.89 -12.03
C SER A 257 1.54 -21.41 -10.58
N LEU A 258 1.01 -20.21 -10.29
CA LEU A 258 0.89 -19.74 -8.92
C LEU A 258 -0.11 -20.65 -8.18
N PRO A 259 0.23 -21.18 -7.00
CA PRO A 259 -0.71 -21.94 -6.19
C PRO A 259 -1.98 -21.14 -5.93
N GLU A 260 -3.12 -21.79 -6.16
CA GLU A 260 -4.40 -21.30 -5.67
C GLU A 260 -4.37 -21.48 -4.15
N ILE A 261 -4.35 -20.37 -3.41
CA ILE A 261 -4.52 -20.38 -1.97
C ILE A 261 -5.93 -19.88 -1.75
N ASP A 262 -6.79 -20.77 -1.29
CA ASP A 262 -8.13 -20.38 -0.88
C ASP A 262 -8.04 -19.68 0.46
N ILE A 263 -8.59 -18.46 0.50
CA ILE A 263 -9.01 -17.86 1.75
C ILE A 263 -10.41 -18.43 2.02
N SER A 264 -10.49 -19.71 2.39
CA SER A 264 -11.67 -20.15 3.13
C SER A 264 -11.80 -19.21 4.33
N THR A 265 -13.03 -18.76 4.62
CA THR A 265 -13.35 -18.14 5.91
C THR A 265 -12.56 -18.88 6.97
N PRO A 266 -11.80 -18.18 7.85
CA PRO A 266 -11.07 -18.88 8.89
C PRO A 266 -12.07 -19.85 9.51
N GLU A 267 -11.75 -21.15 9.42
CA GLU A 267 -12.28 -22.07 10.40
C GLU A 267 -12.03 -21.38 11.73
N GLU A 268 -13.08 -21.25 12.52
CA GLU A 268 -13.01 -20.77 13.88
C GLU A 268 -11.95 -21.63 14.57
N GLU A 269 -10.68 -21.19 14.55
CA GLU A 269 -9.67 -21.72 15.45
C GLU A 269 -10.25 -21.41 16.82
N ASP A 270 -10.69 -22.48 17.47
CA ASP A 270 -11.42 -22.52 18.72
C ASP A 270 -11.14 -21.28 19.56
N ALA A 271 -12.12 -20.37 19.57
CA ALA A 271 -12.18 -19.32 20.56
C ALA A 271 -12.36 -20.01 21.90
N VAL A 272 -11.23 -20.34 22.54
CA VAL A 272 -11.18 -20.70 23.95
C VAL A 272 -11.87 -19.56 24.67
N ALA A 273 -13.08 -19.85 25.16
CA ALA A 273 -13.95 -18.91 25.82
C ALA A 273 -13.28 -18.45 27.13
N GLU A 274 -12.57 -17.32 27.07
CA GLU A 274 -12.13 -16.60 28.26
C GLU A 274 -12.72 -15.18 28.30
N GLU A 275 -13.71 -15.08 29.18
CA GLU A 275 -14.21 -13.94 29.96
C GLU A 275 -14.07 -12.48 29.46
N LYS A 276 -15.17 -12.00 28.87
CA LYS A 276 -15.80 -10.67 28.96
C LYS A 276 -14.98 -9.47 29.52
N ASP A 277 -14.76 -8.49 28.63
CA ASP A 277 -15.16 -7.09 28.90
C ASP A 277 -15.84 -6.47 27.65
N PRO A 278 -17.15 -6.68 27.47
CA PRO A 278 -17.87 -6.37 26.23
C PRO A 278 -18.12 -4.86 25.98
N LYS A 279 -17.71 -3.96 26.89
CA LYS A 279 -17.98 -2.52 26.75
C LYS A 279 -16.75 -1.66 26.46
N ARG A 280 -15.52 -2.19 26.58
CA ARG A 280 -14.29 -1.40 26.39
C ARG A 280 -13.43 -1.80 25.18
N GLY A 281 -13.56 -3.02 24.66
CA GLY A 281 -12.88 -3.46 23.43
C GLY A 281 -13.17 -2.61 22.17
N PRO A 282 -14.41 -2.16 21.90
CA PRO A 282 -14.74 -1.44 20.66
C PRO A 282 -14.08 -0.06 20.58
N ALA A 283 -13.95 0.64 21.71
CA ALA A 283 -13.44 2.02 21.72
C ALA A 283 -11.97 2.11 21.30
N TYR A 284 -11.13 1.14 21.71
CA TYR A 284 -9.73 1.09 21.31
C TYR A 284 -9.54 0.71 19.84
N LEU A 285 -10.41 -0.16 19.31
CA LEU A 285 -10.43 -0.46 17.88
C LEU A 285 -10.77 0.79 17.07
N TRP A 286 -11.86 1.49 17.42
CA TRP A 286 -12.24 2.73 16.75
C TRP A 286 -11.16 3.81 16.85
N PHE A 287 -10.50 3.90 18.00
CA PHE A 287 -9.41 4.87 18.17
C PHE A 287 -8.15 4.48 17.37
N GLY A 288 -7.82 3.19 17.28
CA GLY A 288 -6.75 2.69 16.41
C GLY A 288 -7.05 2.90 14.92
N VAL A 289 -8.29 2.66 14.49
CA VAL A 289 -8.77 2.96 13.13
C VAL A 289 -8.71 4.47 12.84
N ALA A 290 -9.09 5.31 13.80
CA ALA A 290 -8.96 6.77 13.67
C ALA A 290 -7.48 7.21 13.58
N CYS A 291 -6.59 6.63 14.39
CA CYS A 291 -5.15 6.89 14.30
C CYS A 291 -4.59 6.47 12.94
N MET A 292 -5.05 5.33 12.42
CA MET A 292 -4.67 4.85 11.10
C MET A 292 -5.13 5.80 9.99
N PHE A 293 -6.36 6.31 10.10
CA PHE A 293 -6.91 7.29 9.17
C PHE A 293 -6.10 8.58 9.15
N LEU A 294 -5.82 9.12 10.33
CA LEU A 294 -4.99 10.31 10.47
C LEU A 294 -3.57 10.09 9.94
N TYR A 295 -2.97 8.94 10.26
CA TYR A 295 -1.64 8.57 9.77
C TYR A 295 -1.58 8.49 8.24
N VAL A 296 -2.49 7.76 7.59
CA VAL A 296 -2.46 7.67 6.12
C VAL A 296 -2.66 9.06 5.52
N GLY A 297 -3.51 9.89 6.11
CA GLY A 297 -3.65 11.28 5.69
C GLY A 297 -2.37 12.11 5.84
N THR A 298 -1.61 11.97 6.93
CA THR A 298 -0.32 12.68 7.09
C THR A 298 0.77 12.16 6.17
N GLU A 299 0.79 10.85 5.90
CA GLU A 299 1.73 10.22 4.96
C GLU A 299 1.49 10.72 3.54
N VAL A 300 0.24 10.66 3.08
CA VAL A 300 -0.15 11.14 1.76
C VAL A 300 0.06 12.64 1.64
N MET A 301 -0.26 13.42 2.67
CA MET A 301 -0.02 14.86 2.64
C MET A 301 1.47 15.19 2.52
N ALA A 302 2.37 14.46 3.20
CA ALA A 302 3.81 14.66 3.07
C ALA A 302 4.35 14.30 1.66
N GLY A 303 3.77 13.29 1.01
CA GLY A 303 4.19 12.84 -0.33
C GLY A 303 3.56 13.62 -1.48
N ASP A 304 2.24 13.76 -1.46
CA ASP A 304 1.45 14.31 -2.56
C ASP A 304 1.34 15.84 -2.49
N ALA A 305 1.27 16.43 -1.27
CA ALA A 305 1.11 17.87 -1.13
C ALA A 305 2.42 18.65 -1.20
N ILE A 306 3.59 18.00 -1.10
CA ILE A 306 4.91 18.69 -1.07
C ILE A 306 5.18 19.52 -2.32
N GLY A 307 4.71 19.07 -3.50
CA GLY A 307 4.83 19.80 -4.76
C GLY A 307 4.05 21.11 -4.73
N ALA A 308 2.77 21.05 -4.32
CA ALA A 308 1.91 22.21 -4.17
C ALA A 308 2.36 23.14 -3.03
N TYR A 309 2.87 22.55 -1.93
CA TYR A 309 3.46 23.28 -0.81
C TYR A 309 4.65 24.13 -1.29
N GLY A 310 5.60 23.52 -2.00
CA GLY A 310 6.74 24.25 -2.57
C GLY A 310 6.32 25.32 -3.58
N ALA A 311 5.36 25.01 -4.46
CA ALA A 311 4.85 25.96 -5.44
C ALA A 311 4.19 27.19 -4.77
N SER A 312 3.45 26.99 -3.67
CA SER A 312 2.83 28.07 -2.91
C SER A 312 3.83 28.98 -2.19
N LEU A 313 5.05 28.49 -1.92
CA LEU A 313 6.17 29.28 -1.43
C LEU A 313 6.94 30.02 -2.56
N GLY A 314 6.46 29.94 -3.80
CA GLY A 314 7.07 30.57 -4.96
C GLY A 314 8.22 29.79 -5.59
N LEU A 315 8.39 28.50 -5.26
CA LEU A 315 9.45 27.68 -5.85
C LEU A 315 9.09 27.25 -7.30
N PRO A 316 10.07 27.14 -8.20
CA PRO A 316 9.82 26.76 -9.60
C PRO A 316 9.26 25.33 -9.73
N LEU A 317 8.31 25.11 -10.64
CA LEU A 317 7.68 23.79 -10.85
C LEU A 317 8.67 22.72 -11.36
N ASP A 318 9.73 23.13 -12.05
CA ASP A 318 10.80 22.22 -12.48
C ASP A 318 11.56 21.58 -11.33
N GLN A 319 11.57 22.20 -10.16
CA GLN A 319 12.16 21.61 -8.97
C GLN A 319 11.10 20.87 -8.16
N THR A 320 9.91 21.46 -7.99
CA THR A 320 8.86 20.89 -7.13
C THR A 320 8.32 19.56 -7.65
N LYS A 321 8.38 19.31 -8.97
CA LYS A 321 7.99 18.03 -9.57
C LYS A 321 8.81 16.82 -9.07
N PHE A 322 10.01 17.03 -8.52
CA PHE A 322 10.84 15.97 -7.96
C PHE A 322 10.71 15.82 -6.44
N PHE A 323 10.02 16.74 -5.76
CA PHE A 323 9.97 16.75 -4.30
C PHE A 323 9.24 15.53 -3.72
N THR A 324 8.23 14.99 -4.40
CA THR A 324 7.60 13.73 -3.99
C THR A 324 8.60 12.58 -3.92
N SER A 325 9.50 12.43 -4.90
CA SER A 325 10.56 11.42 -4.85
C SER A 325 11.53 11.64 -3.70
N LEU A 326 11.80 12.89 -3.31
CA LEU A 326 12.64 13.19 -2.17
C LEU A 326 12.00 12.72 -0.86
N THR A 327 10.70 12.98 -0.66
CA THR A 327 9.94 12.46 0.49
C THR A 327 9.99 10.93 0.53
N LEU A 328 9.81 10.28 -0.63
CA LEU A 328 9.79 8.83 -0.72
C LEU A 328 11.17 8.21 -0.54
N ALA A 329 12.24 8.89 -0.95
CA ALA A 329 13.61 8.50 -0.66
C ALA A 329 13.89 8.58 0.84
N ALA A 330 13.48 9.66 1.50
CA ALA A 330 13.58 9.78 2.96
C ALA A 330 12.79 8.66 3.67
N MET A 331 11.61 8.32 3.14
CA MET A 331 10.81 7.20 3.64
C MET A 331 11.49 5.83 3.44
N MET A 332 12.16 5.59 2.31
CA MET A 332 12.91 4.36 2.09
C MET A 332 14.08 4.24 3.07
N CYS A 333 14.82 5.33 3.30
CA CYS A 333 15.87 5.38 4.31
C CYS A 333 15.34 5.06 5.71
N GLY A 334 14.21 5.67 6.10
CA GLY A 334 13.56 5.41 7.39
C GLY A 334 13.07 3.97 7.52
N TYR A 335 12.57 3.38 6.44
CA TYR A 335 12.10 1.99 6.43
C TYR A 335 13.26 0.99 6.59
N ILE A 336 14.35 1.17 5.83
CA ILE A 336 15.54 0.31 5.94
C ILE A 336 16.12 0.43 7.35
N LEU A 337 16.26 1.65 7.88
CA LEU A 337 16.76 1.89 9.22
C LEU A 337 15.87 1.22 10.28
N GLY A 338 14.56 1.44 10.22
CA GLY A 338 13.63 0.85 11.17
C GLY A 338 13.57 -0.68 11.10
N MET A 339 13.71 -1.29 9.92
CA MET A 339 13.81 -2.74 9.75
C MET A 339 15.02 -3.33 10.51
N PHE A 340 16.14 -2.61 10.58
CA PHE A 340 17.32 -3.06 11.33
C PHE A 340 17.27 -2.72 12.82
N LEU A 341 16.66 -1.60 13.21
CA LEU A 341 16.63 -1.13 14.60
C LEU A 341 15.51 -1.76 15.43
N VAL A 342 14.31 -1.95 14.87
CA VAL A 342 13.15 -2.47 15.62
C VAL A 342 13.44 -3.86 16.18
N PRO A 343 13.96 -4.85 15.43
CA PRO A 343 14.22 -6.17 15.99
C PRO A 343 15.36 -6.21 17.03
N ARG A 344 16.26 -5.21 17.03
CA ARG A 344 17.50 -5.23 17.83
C ARG A 344 17.49 -4.32 19.05
N VAL A 345 16.75 -3.21 19.02
CA VAL A 345 16.94 -2.10 19.98
C VAL A 345 15.63 -1.65 20.65
N PHE A 346 14.50 -1.69 19.95
CA PHE A 346 13.25 -1.08 20.43
C PHE A 346 12.05 -2.03 20.40
N SER A 347 11.15 -1.93 21.37
CA SER A 347 9.82 -2.52 21.20
C SER A 347 9.03 -1.75 20.13
N GLN A 348 8.15 -2.45 19.42
CA GLN A 348 7.32 -1.88 18.34
C GLN A 348 6.54 -0.63 18.79
N GLU A 349 6.03 -0.64 20.03
CA GLU A 349 5.34 0.48 20.68
C GLU A 349 6.27 1.69 20.89
N ARG A 350 7.46 1.47 21.48
CA ARG A 350 8.43 2.58 21.70
C ARG A 350 8.88 3.22 20.40
N TYR A 351 9.06 2.42 19.34
CA TYR A 351 9.41 2.95 18.04
C TYR A 351 8.27 3.82 17.47
N LEU A 352 7.01 3.39 17.59
CA LEU A 352 5.85 4.17 17.14
C LEU A 352 5.81 5.55 17.80
N GLY A 353 5.96 5.61 19.13
CA GLY A 353 6.04 6.87 19.88
C GLY A 353 7.22 7.76 19.47
N LEU A 354 8.40 7.17 19.24
CA LEU A 354 9.58 7.91 18.75
C LEU A 354 9.36 8.49 17.35
N SER A 355 8.77 7.71 16.45
CA SER A 355 8.46 8.11 15.07
C SER A 355 7.49 9.28 15.04
N ALA A 356 6.41 9.19 15.83
CA ALA A 356 5.43 10.27 15.93
C ALA A 356 5.99 11.51 16.65
N GLY A 357 6.85 11.33 17.66
CA GLY A 357 7.59 12.43 18.30
C GLY A 357 8.52 13.17 17.32
N CYS A 358 9.22 12.42 16.47
CA CYS A 358 10.01 13.00 15.37
C CYS A 358 9.12 13.81 14.40
N GLY A 359 7.92 13.30 14.08
CA GLY A 359 6.91 14.04 13.32
C GLY A 359 6.51 15.38 13.96
N LEU A 360 6.30 15.43 15.27
CA LEU A 360 6.01 16.69 15.97
C LEU A 360 7.18 17.68 15.93
N VAL A 361 8.41 17.21 16.07
CA VAL A 361 9.60 18.07 15.94
C VAL A 361 9.70 18.63 14.52
N LEU A 362 9.46 17.81 13.50
CA LEU A 362 9.41 18.25 12.11
C LEU A 362 8.27 19.26 11.86
N CYS A 363 7.13 19.13 12.55
CA CYS A 363 6.06 20.15 12.49
C CYS A 363 6.55 21.50 12.99
N ALA A 364 7.23 21.52 14.15
CA ALA A 364 7.81 22.75 14.70
C ALA A 364 8.87 23.35 13.76
N LEU A 365 9.76 22.52 13.20
CA LEU A 365 10.78 22.98 12.25
C LEU A 365 10.17 23.53 10.97
N THR A 366 9.13 22.88 10.43
CA THR A 366 8.43 23.34 9.23
C THR A 366 7.77 24.70 9.46
N TRP A 367 7.24 24.92 10.66
CA TRP A 367 6.62 26.19 11.06
C TRP A 367 7.64 27.33 11.24
N LEU A 368 8.82 27.02 11.80
CA LEU A 368 9.87 28.00 12.09
C LEU A 368 10.76 28.35 10.89
N THR A 369 10.78 27.51 9.86
CA THR A 369 11.65 27.67 8.69
C THR A 369 10.87 28.12 7.46
N HIS A 370 11.57 28.69 6.47
CA HIS A 370 10.96 29.19 5.23
C HIS A 370 11.71 28.71 3.98
N GLY A 371 11.05 28.82 2.82
CA GLY A 371 11.61 28.48 1.51
C GLY A 371 12.02 27.00 1.41
N TYR A 372 13.18 26.73 0.81
CA TYR A 372 13.68 25.36 0.60
C TYR A 372 13.87 24.57 1.90
N VAL A 373 14.29 25.22 2.99
CA VAL A 373 14.51 24.53 4.27
C VAL A 373 13.20 23.94 4.79
N SER A 374 12.10 24.71 4.70
CA SER A 374 10.78 24.24 5.11
C SER A 374 10.30 23.06 4.25
N VAL A 375 10.56 23.09 2.95
CA VAL A 375 10.26 21.96 2.04
C VAL A 375 11.09 20.73 2.37
N MET A 376 12.36 20.88 2.74
CA MET A 376 13.19 19.75 3.17
C MET A 376 12.67 19.16 4.48
N CYS A 377 12.17 19.98 5.42
CA CYS A 377 11.46 19.48 6.59
C CYS A 377 10.21 18.68 6.20
N VAL A 378 9.43 19.16 5.23
CA VAL A 378 8.28 18.42 4.66
C VAL A 378 8.72 17.07 4.08
N ALA A 379 9.81 17.02 3.33
CA ALA A 379 10.35 15.78 2.77
C ALA A 379 10.80 14.78 3.86
N LEU A 380 11.39 15.28 4.95
CA LEU A 380 11.82 14.46 6.08
C LEU A 380 10.65 13.83 6.85
N PHE A 381 9.40 14.30 6.70
CA PHE A 381 8.26 13.55 7.23
C PHE A 381 8.13 12.16 6.62
N GLY A 382 8.61 11.95 5.38
CA GLY A 382 8.71 10.62 4.80
C GLY A 382 9.49 9.65 5.71
N PHE A 383 10.60 10.12 6.29
CA PHE A 383 11.40 9.35 7.25
C PHE A 383 10.62 9.08 8.54
N ALA A 384 9.97 10.09 9.12
CA ALA A 384 9.17 9.96 10.35
C ALA A 384 7.93 9.05 10.17
N ASN A 385 7.37 8.96 8.96
CA ASN A 385 6.19 8.14 8.66
C ASN A 385 6.52 6.70 8.26
N ALA A 386 7.79 6.38 7.99
CA ALA A 386 8.19 5.16 7.30
C ALA A 386 7.77 3.85 7.98
N MET A 387 7.69 3.83 9.31
CA MET A 387 7.43 2.63 10.11
C MET A 387 6.12 2.71 10.91
N ILE A 388 5.36 3.81 10.81
CA ILE A 388 4.12 3.96 11.57
C ILE A 388 3.09 2.94 11.06
N LEU A 389 2.88 2.81 9.74
CA LEU A 389 1.98 1.80 9.16
C LEU A 389 2.25 0.36 9.66
N PRO A 390 3.46 -0.21 9.44
CA PRO A 390 3.76 -1.58 9.84
C PRO A 390 3.83 -1.77 11.36
N ALA A 391 3.97 -0.70 12.14
CA ALA A 391 3.88 -0.77 13.59
C ALA A 391 2.42 -0.73 14.07
N LEU A 392 1.61 0.19 13.55
CA LEU A 392 0.24 0.43 13.99
C LEU A 392 -0.71 -0.71 13.58
N PHE A 393 -0.56 -1.22 12.35
CA PHE A 393 -1.46 -2.22 11.80
C PHE A 393 -1.50 -3.53 12.64
N PRO A 394 -0.37 -4.16 13.00
CA PRO A 394 -0.40 -5.34 13.86
C PRO A 394 -0.85 -5.05 15.30
N ILE A 395 -0.55 -3.86 15.83
CA ILE A 395 -0.99 -3.46 17.18
C ILE A 395 -2.51 -3.44 17.25
N VAL A 396 -3.18 -2.82 16.27
CA VAL A 396 -4.65 -2.75 16.24
C VAL A 396 -5.29 -4.13 16.09
N ILE A 397 -4.71 -5.00 15.25
CA ILE A 397 -5.25 -6.37 15.05
C ILE A 397 -5.09 -7.22 16.32
N ARG A 398 -3.95 -7.12 17.03
CA ARG A 398 -3.71 -7.87 18.27
C ARG A 398 -4.74 -7.54 19.37
N GLU A 399 -5.28 -6.32 19.37
CA GLU A 399 -6.32 -5.92 20.31
C GLU A 399 -7.69 -6.55 20.03
N VAL A 400 -7.91 -7.08 18.83
CA VAL A 400 -9.20 -7.62 18.39
C VAL A 400 -9.01 -9.04 17.84
N LYS A 401 -8.70 -9.98 18.75
CA LYS A 401 -8.46 -11.39 18.41
C LYS A 401 -9.67 -12.07 17.76
N GLU A 402 -10.89 -11.84 18.27
CA GLU A 402 -12.12 -12.50 17.79
C GLU A 402 -12.67 -11.94 16.45
N ARG A 403 -12.26 -10.73 16.03
CA ARG A 403 -12.78 -10.06 14.82
C ARG A 403 -11.67 -9.51 13.93
N SER A 404 -10.56 -10.22 13.85
CA SER A 404 -9.35 -9.82 13.12
C SER A 404 -9.63 -9.48 11.64
N ALA A 405 -10.52 -10.22 10.98
CA ALA A 405 -10.94 -9.96 9.60
C ALA A 405 -11.71 -8.63 9.46
N GLN A 406 -12.66 -8.34 10.35
CA GLN A 406 -13.40 -7.07 10.34
C GLN A 406 -12.47 -5.89 10.67
N ALA A 407 -11.57 -6.05 11.65
CA ALA A 407 -10.59 -5.04 12.01
C ALA A 407 -9.63 -4.73 10.84
N THR A 408 -9.19 -5.76 10.12
CA THR A 408 -8.36 -5.60 8.91
C THR A 408 -9.09 -4.80 7.82
N ALA A 409 -10.36 -5.11 7.55
CA ALA A 409 -11.15 -4.35 6.60
C ALA A 409 -11.35 -2.88 7.02
N MET A 410 -11.59 -2.62 8.31
CA MET A 410 -11.69 -1.26 8.87
C MET A 410 -10.37 -0.48 8.76
N LEU A 411 -9.23 -1.13 8.98
CA LEU A 411 -7.91 -0.51 8.82
C LEU A 411 -7.62 -0.15 7.36
N VAL A 412 -8.02 -0.99 6.41
CA VAL A 412 -7.89 -0.66 4.98
C VAL A 412 -8.84 0.48 4.60
N MET A 413 -10.08 0.48 5.11
CA MET A 413 -11.01 1.60 4.93
C MET A 413 -10.46 2.92 5.49
N ALA A 414 -9.65 2.87 6.55
CA ALA A 414 -8.98 4.04 7.10
C ALA A 414 -7.98 4.68 6.13
N PHE A 415 -7.53 4.00 5.06
CA PHE A 415 -6.66 4.61 4.05
C PHE A 415 -7.33 5.79 3.32
N SER A 416 -8.66 5.88 3.39
CA SER A 416 -9.43 7.06 2.97
C SER A 416 -9.01 8.36 3.66
N GLY A 417 -8.23 8.32 4.75
CA GLY A 417 -7.59 9.50 5.33
C GLY A 417 -6.70 10.26 4.33
N GLY A 418 -6.11 9.54 3.38
CA GLY A 418 -5.38 10.12 2.25
C GLY A 418 -6.24 10.93 1.29
N ALA A 419 -7.57 10.72 1.28
CA ALA A 419 -8.49 11.55 0.50
C ALA A 419 -8.87 12.84 1.25
N VAL A 420 -9.04 12.73 2.57
CA VAL A 420 -9.65 13.78 3.39
C VAL A 420 -8.63 14.82 3.84
N LEU A 421 -7.50 14.41 4.42
CA LEU A 421 -6.53 15.35 4.99
C LEU A 421 -5.90 16.28 3.94
N PRO A 422 -5.40 15.78 2.78
CA PRO A 422 -4.88 16.64 1.73
C PRO A 422 -5.92 17.63 1.17
N GLN A 423 -7.18 17.22 1.11
CA GLN A 423 -8.27 18.08 0.63
C GLN A 423 -8.60 19.20 1.64
N ILE A 424 -8.61 18.89 2.94
CA ILE A 424 -8.77 19.91 4.00
C ILE A 424 -7.58 20.88 3.98
N PHE A 425 -6.36 20.38 3.75
CA PHE A 425 -5.16 21.21 3.66
C PHE A 425 -5.29 22.31 2.60
N VAL A 426 -5.68 21.96 1.37
CA VAL A 426 -5.81 22.96 0.29
C VAL A 426 -6.99 23.90 0.46
N GLN A 427 -8.05 23.48 1.15
CA GLN A 427 -9.19 24.36 1.47
C GLN A 427 -8.86 25.36 2.58
N THR A 428 -7.98 24.99 3.51
CA THR A 428 -7.56 25.85 4.63
C THR A 428 -6.36 26.74 4.28
N MET A 429 -5.58 26.37 3.26
CA MET A 429 -4.43 27.11 2.75
C MET A 429 -4.71 28.61 2.47
N PRO A 430 -5.83 29.02 1.83
CA PRO A 430 -6.10 30.43 1.56
C PRO A 430 -6.33 31.28 2.82
N PHE A 431 -6.78 30.67 3.92
CA PHE A 431 -7.14 31.38 5.16
C PHE A 431 -6.00 31.41 6.17
N LEU A 432 -5.28 30.29 6.33
CA LEU A 432 -4.24 30.13 7.34
C LEU A 432 -2.83 30.39 6.79
N GLY A 433 -2.66 30.35 5.47
CA GLY A 433 -1.36 30.25 4.80
C GLY A 433 -0.86 28.81 4.77
N VAL A 434 0.02 28.50 3.81
CA VAL A 434 0.47 27.12 3.53
C VAL A 434 1.11 26.43 4.74
N GLN A 435 1.99 27.11 5.47
CA GLN A 435 2.75 26.50 6.56
C GLN A 435 1.83 26.19 7.75
N ASN A 436 0.97 27.15 8.12
CA ASN A 436 0.04 26.98 9.23
C ASN A 436 -1.02 25.93 8.91
N ALA A 437 -1.58 25.92 7.68
CA ALA A 437 -2.52 24.90 7.25
C ALA A 437 -1.93 23.49 7.32
N PHE A 438 -0.67 23.34 6.88
CA PHE A 438 0.04 22.05 6.94
C PHE A 438 0.24 21.59 8.38
N VAL A 439 0.79 22.46 9.24
CA VAL A 439 1.12 22.13 10.64
C VAL A 439 -0.14 21.91 11.48
N ALA A 440 -1.21 22.68 11.25
CA ALA A 440 -2.48 22.54 11.95
C ALA A 440 -3.13 21.17 11.73
N LEU A 441 -2.83 20.47 10.63
CA LEU A 441 -3.32 19.12 10.36
C LEU A 441 -2.33 18.03 10.81
N MET A 442 -1.03 18.23 10.57
CA MET A 442 0.00 17.25 10.95
C MET A 442 0.15 17.11 12.48
N ALA A 443 0.24 18.22 13.21
CA ALA A 443 0.57 18.19 14.62
C ALA A 443 -0.50 17.49 15.48
N PRO A 444 -1.81 17.75 15.32
CA PRO A 444 -2.83 17.00 16.04
C PRO A 444 -2.83 15.51 15.68
N SER A 445 -2.57 15.18 14.42
CA SER A 445 -2.50 13.79 13.95
C SER A 445 -1.41 13.00 14.66
N TYR A 446 -0.18 13.54 14.75
CA TYR A 446 0.89 12.90 15.53
C TYR A 446 0.61 12.90 17.03
N GLY A 447 0.03 13.97 17.57
CA GLY A 447 -0.37 14.03 18.98
C GLY A 447 -1.35 12.93 19.36
N LEU A 448 -2.33 12.65 18.50
CA LEU A 448 -3.29 11.55 18.70
C LEU A 448 -2.65 10.17 18.57
N ILE A 449 -1.72 9.99 17.63
CA ILE A 449 -0.96 8.73 17.50
C ILE A 449 -0.10 8.48 18.76
N ILE A 450 0.56 9.50 19.29
CA ILE A 450 1.32 9.40 20.55
C ILE A 450 0.40 9.09 21.72
N LEU A 451 -0.75 9.75 21.79
CA LEU A 451 -1.74 9.47 22.84
C LEU A 451 -2.19 8.01 22.80
N TYR A 452 -2.46 7.48 21.61
CA TYR A 452 -2.81 6.08 21.40
C TYR A 452 -1.70 5.12 21.84
N ASP A 453 -0.46 5.40 21.43
CA ASP A 453 0.72 4.61 21.83
C ASP A 453 0.90 4.60 23.36
N ILE A 454 0.77 5.75 24.03
CA ILE A 454 0.83 5.84 25.50
C ILE A 454 -0.30 5.03 26.16
N MET A 455 -1.51 5.08 25.60
CA MET A 455 -2.65 4.31 26.11
C MET A 455 -2.41 2.80 26.02
N ILE A 456 -1.83 2.33 24.91
CA ILE A 456 -1.49 0.91 24.71
C ILE A 456 -0.38 0.48 25.67
N GLN A 457 0.71 1.24 25.76
CA GLN A 457 1.84 0.92 26.65
C GLN A 457 1.43 0.84 28.13
N ARG A 458 0.51 1.71 28.57
CA ARG A 458 -0.04 1.68 29.94
C ARG A 458 -0.81 0.39 30.23
N ARG A 459 -1.42 -0.22 29.21
CA ARG A 459 -2.19 -1.48 29.32
C ARG A 459 -1.32 -2.72 29.14
N GLY A 460 -0.30 -2.65 28.29
CA GLY A 460 0.70 -3.70 28.09
C GLY A 460 1.54 -3.97 29.35
N ARG A 461 1.72 -2.97 30.23
CA ARG A 461 2.30 -3.17 31.57
C ARG A 461 1.41 -3.95 32.53
N SER A 462 0.11 -4.07 32.24
CA SER A 462 -0.88 -4.76 33.08
C SER A 462 -1.11 -6.23 32.66
N ARG A 463 -0.56 -6.67 31.53
CA ARG A 463 -0.61 -8.06 31.07
C ARG A 463 0.83 -8.58 30.97
N PRO A 464 1.17 -9.73 31.58
CA PRO A 464 2.48 -10.33 31.32
C PRO A 464 2.60 -10.56 29.81
N ALA A 465 3.70 -10.11 29.23
CA ALA A 465 3.96 -10.27 27.80
C ALA A 465 3.78 -11.75 27.43
N PRO A 466 2.96 -12.10 26.44
CA PRO A 466 3.06 -13.42 25.87
C PRO A 466 4.43 -13.47 25.22
N VAL A 467 5.28 -14.33 25.79
CA VAL A 467 6.53 -14.77 25.22
C VAL A 467 6.22 -15.06 23.75
N MET A 468 6.75 -14.25 22.83
CA MET A 468 6.83 -14.68 21.45
C MET A 468 7.78 -15.87 21.47
N MET A 469 7.20 -17.08 21.54
CA MET A 469 7.90 -18.33 21.31
C MET A 469 8.33 -18.30 19.85
N VAL A 470 9.49 -17.69 19.62
CA VAL A 470 10.41 -18.15 18.59
C VAL A 470 10.96 -19.45 19.15
N GLU A 471 10.24 -20.56 18.92
CA GLU A 471 10.83 -21.88 19.10
C GLU A 471 11.68 -22.17 17.87
N SER A 472 13.00 -22.11 18.14
CA SER A 472 14.18 -22.68 17.48
C SER A 472 14.03 -23.30 16.10
#